data_AF-A0A847WIX8-F1
#
_entry.id   AF-A0A847WIX8-F1
#
_cell.length_a   1.000
_cell.length_b   1.000
_cell.length_c   1.000
_cell.angle_alpha   90.00
_cell.angle_beta   90.00
_cell.angle_gamma   90.00
#
_symmetry.space_group_name_H-M   'P 1'
#
loop_
_entity.id
_entity.type
_entity.pdbx_description
1 polymer ?
#
loop_
_entity_poly.entity_id
_entity_poly.type
_entity_poly.pdbx_seq_one_letter_code
_entity_poly.pdbx_strand_id
1 'polypeptide(L)'
;MMLLWEEHPLTCRQIEDALKEETDWSRHTIISFLKRMMKKNYIHMKEASPARLYYPLLNKNETVLQETRWFVKKIFDGKIGLLVSSLADNENITKEEISSMLQSLQQALIEKDKQNG
;
A
#
# COMPACT_ATOMS: atom_id res chain seq x y z
N MET A 1 0.07 -8.06 -2.15
CA MET A 1 -0.41 -7.47 -0.87
C MET A 1 -1.67 -6.66 -1.11
N MET A 2 -1.71 -5.75 -2.10
CA MET A 2 -2.91 -4.98 -2.47
C MET A 2 -4.18 -5.83 -2.53
N LEU A 3 -4.16 -6.91 -3.32
CA LEU A 3 -5.26 -7.87 -3.39
C LEU A 3 -5.73 -8.36 -2.02
N LEU A 4 -4.82 -8.73 -1.11
CA LEU A 4 -5.19 -9.20 0.23
C LEU A 4 -5.69 -8.09 1.16
N TRP A 5 -5.32 -6.83 0.91
CA TRP A 5 -5.88 -5.70 1.64
C TRP A 5 -7.27 -5.33 1.15
N GLU A 6 -7.54 -5.51 -0.14
CA GLU A 6 -8.84 -5.26 -0.76
C GLU A 6 -9.83 -6.39 -0.47
N GLU A 7 -9.38 -7.63 -0.61
CA GLU A 7 -10.19 -8.82 -0.43
C GLU A 7 -9.45 -9.82 0.46
N HIS A 8 -10.02 -10.12 1.63
CA HIS A 8 -9.56 -11.20 2.49
C HIS A 8 -10.70 -11.81 3.30
N PRO A 9 -10.62 -13.11 3.62
CA PRO A 9 -9.57 -14.04 3.22
C PRO A 9 -9.68 -14.53 1.78
N LEU A 10 -8.54 -14.94 1.21
CA LEU A 10 -8.48 -15.59 -0.10
C LEU A 10 -7.74 -16.93 -0.04
N THR A 11 -8.14 -17.86 -0.90
CA THR A 11 -7.40 -19.10 -1.17
C THR A 11 -6.27 -18.85 -2.18
N CYS A 12 -5.28 -19.75 -2.26
CA CYS A 12 -4.21 -19.65 -3.27
C CYS A 12 -4.77 -19.63 -4.70
N ARG A 13 -5.86 -20.37 -4.95
CA ARG A 13 -6.53 -20.40 -6.26
C ARG A 13 -7.17 -19.05 -6.60
N GLN A 14 -7.87 -18.42 -5.66
CA GLN A 14 -8.45 -17.09 -5.89
C GLN A 14 -7.36 -16.04 -6.14
N ILE A 15 -6.24 -16.13 -5.42
CA ILE A 15 -5.08 -15.25 -5.65
C ILE A 15 -4.47 -15.51 -7.05
N GLU A 16 -4.35 -16.76 -7.46
CA GLU A 16 -3.91 -17.11 -8.82
C GLU A 16 -4.83 -16.55 -9.89
N ASP A 17 -6.14 -16.77 -9.75
CA ASP A 17 -7.13 -16.32 -10.73
C ASP A 17 -7.15 -14.79 -10.84
N ALA A 18 -7.11 -14.06 -9.72
CA ALA A 18 -7.11 -12.60 -9.68
C ALA A 18 -5.81 -11.99 -10.25
N LEU A 19 -4.66 -12.63 -10.00
CA LEU A 19 -3.37 -12.10 -10.47
C LEU A 19 -3.03 -12.52 -11.90
N LYS A 20 -3.79 -13.44 -12.51
CA LYS A 20 -3.49 -14.00 -13.82
C LYS A 20 -3.54 -12.96 -14.95
N GLU A 21 -4.46 -11.99 -14.85
CA GLU A 21 -4.64 -10.97 -15.88
C GLU A 21 -3.60 -9.85 -15.78
N GLU A 22 -3.09 -9.59 -14.57
CA GLU A 22 -2.12 -8.52 -14.32
C GLU A 22 -0.67 -9.02 -14.28
N THR A 23 -0.46 -10.31 -13.99
CA THR A 23 0.85 -10.89 -13.73
C THR A 23 0.98 -12.26 -14.41
N ASP A 24 2.04 -12.46 -15.21
CA ASP A 24 2.38 -13.77 -15.80
C ASP A 24 2.98 -14.75 -14.76
N TRP A 25 2.55 -14.66 -13.49
CA TRP A 25 3.13 -15.45 -12.42
C TRP A 25 2.57 -16.87 -12.41
N SER A 26 3.47 -17.85 -12.43
CA SER A 26 3.10 -19.25 -12.18
C SER A 26 2.55 -19.45 -10.75
N ARG A 27 1.73 -20.49 -10.55
CA ARG A 27 1.31 -20.96 -9.21
C ARG A 27 2.51 -21.12 -8.26
N HIS A 28 3.63 -21.66 -8.73
CA HIS A 28 4.83 -21.81 -7.91
C HIS A 28 5.37 -20.46 -7.42
N THR A 29 5.37 -19.44 -8.29
CA THR A 29 5.79 -18.08 -7.97
C THR A 29 4.90 -17.47 -6.89
N ILE A 30 3.58 -17.62 -7.03
CA ILE A 30 2.59 -17.13 -6.05
C ILE A 30 2.80 -17.82 -4.70
N ILE A 31 2.88 -19.16 -4.66
CA ILE A 31 3.13 -19.91 -3.41
C ILE A 31 4.44 -19.46 -2.75
N SER A 32 5.50 -19.29 -3.53
CA SER A 32 6.80 -18.85 -3.02
C SER A 32 6.74 -17.41 -2.48
N PHE A 33 5.99 -16.53 -3.14
CA PHE A 33 5.76 -15.16 -2.66
C PHE A 33 4.98 -15.14 -1.35
N LEU A 34 3.88 -15.90 -1.26
CA LEU A 34 3.09 -16.05 -0.03
C LEU A 34 3.95 -16.61 1.12
N LYS A 35 4.80 -17.60 0.86
CA LYS A 35 5.77 -18.10 1.86
C LYS A 35 6.73 -17.03 2.35
N ARG A 36 7.27 -16.19 1.44
CA ARG A 36 8.13 -15.06 1.84
C ARG A 36 7.38 -14.04 2.68
N MET A 37 6.13 -13.73 2.34
CA MET A 37 5.29 -12.82 3.11
C MET A 37 4.96 -13.37 4.50
N MET A 38 4.63 -14.66 4.61
CA MET A 38 4.43 -15.32 5.91
C MET A 38 5.69 -15.29 6.76
N LYS A 39 6.87 -15.57 6.17
CA LYS A 39 8.16 -15.49 6.89
C LYS A 39 8.44 -14.10 7.47
N LYS A 40 7.94 -13.05 6.81
CA LYS A 40 8.04 -11.66 7.27
C LYS A 40 6.90 -11.25 8.22
N ASN A 41 6.00 -12.16 8.59
CA ASN A 41 4.78 -11.88 9.35
C ASN A 41 3.86 -10.83 8.70
N TYR A 42 3.87 -10.73 7.37
CA TYR A 42 3.00 -9.80 6.65
C TYR A 42 1.60 -10.35 6.42
N ILE A 43 1.48 -11.68 6.36
CA ILE A 43 0.24 -12.40 6.17
C ILE A 43 0.20 -13.63 7.08
N HIS A 44 -1.00 -14.08 7.40
CA HIS A 44 -1.25 -15.32 8.12
C HIS A 44 -1.97 -16.31 7.21
N MET A 45 -1.64 -17.59 7.34
CA MET A 45 -2.34 -18.68 6.69
C MET A 45 -3.08 -19.50 7.75
N LYS A 46 -4.38 -19.66 7.56
CA LYS A 46 -5.23 -20.52 8.38
C LYS A 46 -5.51 -21.81 7.63
N GLU A 47 -5.17 -22.95 8.22
CA GLU A 47 -5.57 -24.25 7.72
C GLU A 47 -7.11 -24.34 7.77
N ALA A 48 -7.72 -24.61 6.61
CA ALA A 48 -9.16 -24.71 6.44
C ALA A 48 -9.48 -25.76 5.37
N SER A 49 -10.67 -26.34 5.43
CA SER A 49 -11.20 -27.28 4.44
C SER A 49 -12.26 -26.59 3.59
N PRO A 50 -12.23 -26.69 2.25
CA PRO A 50 -11.35 -27.55 1.44
C PRO A 50 -9.99 -26.93 1.08
N ALA A 51 -9.73 -25.67 1.44
CA ALA A 51 -8.50 -24.97 1.07
C ALA A 51 -8.03 -24.00 2.14
N ARG A 52 -6.70 -23.81 2.20
CA ARG A 52 -6.02 -22.80 3.04
C ARG A 52 -6.47 -21.39 2.71
N LEU A 53 -6.64 -20.58 3.76
CA LEU A 53 -7.04 -19.18 3.65
C LEU A 53 -5.92 -18.25 4.10
N TYR A 54 -5.68 -17.20 3.33
CA TYR A 54 -4.64 -16.20 3.57
C TYR A 54 -5.26 -14.88 4.00
N TYR A 55 -4.69 -14.26 5.03
CA TYR A 55 -5.15 -13.01 5.65
C TYR A 55 -3.99 -12.01 5.74
N PRO A 56 -4.21 -10.72 5.50
CA PRO A 56 -3.22 -9.70 5.83
C PRO A 56 -3.05 -9.62 7.36
N LEU A 57 -1.80 -9.50 7.83
CA LEU A 57 -1.50 -9.16 9.22
C LEU A 57 -1.20 -7.67 9.39
N LEU A 58 -0.78 -7.01 8.30
CA LEU A 58 -0.46 -5.59 8.31
C LEU A 58 -1.69 -4.75 8.02
N ASN A 59 -1.84 -3.62 8.73
CA ASN A 59 -2.80 -2.59 8.40
C ASN A 59 -2.33 -1.81 7.15
N LYS A 60 -3.21 -1.65 6.15
CA LYS A 60 -2.87 -0.95 4.88
C LYS A 60 -2.43 0.48 5.13
N ASN A 61 -3.22 1.26 5.86
CA ASN A 61 -2.98 2.69 6.04
C ASN A 61 -1.70 2.95 6.85
N GLU A 62 -1.49 2.21 7.93
CA GLU A 62 -0.26 2.31 8.73
C GLU A 62 0.97 1.92 7.93
N THR A 63 0.91 0.81 7.19
CA THR A 63 2.03 0.33 6.37
C THR A 63 2.36 1.33 5.26
N VAL A 64 1.36 1.79 4.52
CA VAL A 64 1.56 2.78 3.46
C VAL A 64 2.16 4.07 4.03
N LEU A 65 1.68 4.54 5.17
CA LEU A 65 2.23 5.75 5.82
C LEU A 65 3.69 5.55 6.25
N GLN A 66 4.00 4.42 6.89
CA GLN A 66 5.36 4.10 7.32
C GLN A 66 6.33 4.00 6.13
N GLU A 67 5.97 3.24 5.09
CA GLU A 67 6.79 3.08 3.90
C GLU A 67 6.93 4.40 3.13
N THR A 68 5.88 5.23 3.06
CA THR A 68 5.95 6.56 2.44
C THR A 68 6.94 7.45 3.19
N ARG A 69 6.88 7.49 4.54
CA ARG A 69 7.84 8.26 5.35
C ARG A 69 9.26 7.75 5.17
N TRP A 70 9.46 6.45 5.15
CA TRP A 70 10.77 5.85 4.91
C TRP A 70 11.31 6.21 3.52
N PHE A 71 10.47 6.13 2.50
CA PHE A 71 10.80 6.48 1.12
C PHE A 71 11.20 7.96 1.00
N VAL A 72 10.40 8.87 1.57
CA VAL A 72 10.70 10.31 1.62
C VAL A 72 12.02 10.57 2.32
N LYS A 73 12.26 9.91 3.46
CA LYS A 73 13.53 10.02 4.19
C LYS A 73 14.72 9.55 3.34
N LYS A 74 14.57 8.42 2.64
CA LYS A 74 15.66 7.78 1.91
C LYS A 74 16.01 8.46 0.59
N ILE A 75 15.01 8.89 -0.17
CA ILE A 75 15.18 9.39 -1.54
C ILE A 75 15.19 10.92 -1.60
N PHE A 76 14.42 11.58 -0.73
CA PHE A 76 14.22 13.03 -0.74
C PHE A 76 14.83 13.71 0.49
N ASP A 77 15.73 13.03 1.21
CA ASP A 77 16.39 13.55 2.41
C ASP A 77 15.39 14.06 3.48
N GLY A 78 14.24 13.40 3.57
CA GLY A 78 13.16 13.75 4.51
C GLY A 78 12.30 14.94 4.08
N LYS A 79 12.59 15.57 2.93
CA LYS A 79 11.89 16.78 2.47
C LYS A 79 10.64 16.39 1.67
N ILE A 80 9.51 16.28 2.36
CA ILE A 80 8.21 15.95 1.75
C ILE A 80 7.80 16.92 0.63
N GLY A 81 8.18 18.20 0.76
CA GLY A 81 7.90 19.22 -0.27
C GLY A 81 8.54 18.90 -1.62
N LEU A 82 9.73 18.26 -1.63
CA LEU A 82 10.39 17.85 -2.88
C LEU A 82 9.67 16.68 -3.56
N LEU A 83 9.09 15.76 -2.79
CA LEU A 83 8.23 14.71 -3.36
C LEU A 83 7.01 15.34 -4.03
N VAL A 84 6.33 16.27 -3.34
CA VAL A 84 5.12 16.92 -3.87
C VAL A 84 5.44 17.73 -5.13
N SER A 85 6.53 18.51 -5.15
CA SER A 85 6.91 19.26 -6.35
C SER A 85 7.26 18.34 -7.52
N SER A 86 8.01 17.26 -7.27
CA SER A 86 8.39 16.30 -8.33
C SER A 86 7.18 15.58 -8.93
N LEU A 87 6.15 15.32 -8.12
CA LEU A 87 4.89 14.72 -8.60
C LEU A 87 4.03 15.74 -9.36
N ALA A 88 4.00 16.99 -8.91
CA ALA A 88 3.26 18.08 -9.56
C ALA A 88 3.87 18.47 -10.92
N ASP A 89 5.18 18.36 -11.06
CA ASP A 89 5.89 18.58 -12.34
C ASP A 89 5.64 17.46 -13.36
N ASN A 90 4.97 16.37 -12.97
CA ASN A 90 4.67 15.23 -13.81
C ASN A 90 3.25 15.33 -14.39
N GLU A 91 3.05 15.07 -15.69
CA GLU A 91 1.75 15.21 -16.38
C GLU A 91 0.69 14.18 -15.93
N ASN A 92 1.03 13.26 -15.04
CA ASN A 92 0.15 12.18 -14.59
C ASN A 92 -0.75 12.55 -13.39
N ILE A 93 -0.69 13.79 -12.89
CA ILE A 93 -1.58 14.24 -11.81
C ILE A 93 -2.76 15.06 -12.37
N THR A 94 -3.96 14.61 -12.08
CA THR A 94 -5.19 15.26 -12.54
C THR A 94 -5.49 16.53 -11.73
N LYS A 95 -6.30 17.44 -12.29
CA LYS A 95 -6.70 18.67 -11.60
C LYS A 95 -7.47 18.38 -10.31
N GLU A 96 -8.24 17.31 -10.30
CA GLU A 96 -9.02 16.84 -9.17
C GLU A 96 -8.10 16.36 -8.04
N GLU A 97 -7.06 15.60 -8.37
CA GLU A 97 -6.04 15.15 -7.40
C GLU A 97 -5.27 16.33 -6.80
N ILE A 98 -4.82 17.29 -7.63
CA ILE A 98 -4.15 18.51 -7.15
C ILE A 98 -5.07 19.26 -6.18
N SER A 99 -6.35 19.42 -6.55
CA SER A 99 -7.32 20.16 -5.75
C SER A 99 -7.57 19.49 -4.39
N SER A 100 -7.69 18.16 -4.37
CA SER A 100 -7.82 17.37 -3.13
C SER A 100 -6.58 17.47 -2.23
N MET A 101 -5.38 17.44 -2.82
CA MET A 101 -4.12 17.64 -2.10
C MET A 101 -4.03 19.04 -1.47
N LEU A 102 -4.37 20.09 -2.21
CA LEU A 102 -4.38 21.46 -1.70
C LEU A 102 -5.33 21.62 -0.51
N GLN A 103 -6.54 21.05 -0.59
CA GLN A 103 -7.50 21.05 0.51
C GLN A 103 -6.94 20.34 1.76
N SER A 104 -6.29 19.19 1.58
CA SER A 104 -5.68 18.43 2.67
C SER A 104 -4.55 19.20 3.35
N LEU A 105 -3.72 19.90 2.56
CA LEU A 105 -2.63 20.74 3.07
C LEU A 105 -3.16 21.99 3.81
N GLN A 106 -4.20 22.63 3.29
CA GLN A 106 -4.87 23.76 3.96
C GLN A 106 -5.44 23.33 5.31
N GLN A 107 -6.12 22.18 5.37
CA GLN A 107 -6.63 21.64 6.63
C GLN A 107 -5.51 21.37 7.64
N ALA A 108 -4.39 20.79 7.19
CA ALA A 108 -3.23 20.55 8.04
C ALA A 108 -2.57 21.84 8.56
N LEU A 109 -2.59 22.92 7.79
CA LEU A 109 -2.12 24.24 8.24
C LEU A 109 -3.00 24.77 9.38
N ILE A 110 -4.32 24.73 9.21
CA ILE A 110 -5.28 25.17 10.24
C ILE A 110 -5.09 24.38 11.54
N GLU A 111 -4.87 23.07 11.45
CA GLU A 111 -4.62 22.22 12.62
C GLU A 111 -3.31 22.56 13.33
N LYS A 112 -2.25 22.87 12.58
CA LYS A 112 -0.97 23.31 13.16
C LYS A 112 -1.07 24.68 13.81
N ASP A 113 -1.81 25.61 13.21
CA ASP A 113 -2.00 26.94 13.79
C ASP A 113 -2.79 26.88 15.11
N LYS A 114 -3.77 25.96 15.21
CA LYS A 114 -4.48 25.67 16.47
C LYS A 114 -3.63 25.00 17.55
N GLN A 115 -2.57 24.29 17.17
CA GLN A 115 -1.64 23.65 18.12
C GLN A 115 -0.54 24.60 18.61
N ASN A 116 -0.33 25.71 17.90
CA ASN A 116 0.70 26.70 18.18
C ASN A 116 0.17 27.98 18.87
N GLY A 117 -1.15 28.07 19.11
CA GLY A 117 -1.82 29.16 19.84
C GLY A 117 -2.40 28.69 21.16
#